data_AF-A0A7C5ZZW2-F1
#
_entry.id   AF-A0A7C5ZZW2-F1
#
_cell.length_a   1.000
_cell.length_b   1.000
_cell.length_c   1.000
_cell.angle_alpha   90.00
_cell.angle_beta   90.00
_cell.angle_gamma   90.00
#
_symmetry.space_group_name_H-M   'P 1'
#
loop_
_entity.id
_entity.type
_entity.pdbx_description
1 polymer ?
#
loop_
_entity_poly.entity_id
_entity_poly.type
_entity_poly.pdbx_seq_one_letter_code
_entity_poly.pdbx_strand_id
1 'polypeptide(L)'
;MADGLQEAFREALARFAAGVTVVSAQHGGAERGMTATAFMSLSLEPPLVALGIHEKAKLWPVLEAARAFSVSLLREGQEAVSQHFA
;
A
#
# COMPACT_ATOMS: atom_id res chain seq x y z
N MET A 1 -2.31 -12.35 -26.40
CA MET A 1 -1.50 -13.26 -25.54
C MET A 1 -1.20 -12.61 -24.19
N ALA A 2 -0.71 -11.36 -24.14
CA ALA A 2 -0.41 -10.66 -22.88
C ALA A 2 -1.65 -10.38 -22.00
N ASP A 3 -2.79 -10.03 -22.61
CA ASP A 3 -4.01 -9.68 -21.84
C ASP A 3 -4.56 -10.85 -21.02
N GLY A 4 -4.46 -12.08 -21.54
CA GLY A 4 -4.90 -13.28 -20.81
C GLY A 4 -4.03 -13.61 -19.59
N LEU A 5 -2.73 -13.26 -19.63
CA LEU A 5 -1.84 -13.48 -18.50
C LEU A 5 -2.10 -12.45 -17.38
N GLN A 6 -2.35 -11.19 -17.73
CA GLN A 6 -2.64 -10.15 -16.75
C GLN A 6 -3.91 -10.45 -15.96
N GLU A 7 -4.98 -10.88 -16.65
CA GLU A 7 -6.23 -11.23 -15.99
C GLU A 7 -6.06 -12.45 -15.08
N ALA A 8 -5.45 -13.53 -15.58
CA ALA A 8 -5.18 -14.72 -14.78
C ALA A 8 -4.32 -14.42 -13.54
N PHE A 9 -3.36 -13.50 -13.65
CA PHE A 9 -2.56 -13.05 -12.52
C PHE A 9 -3.39 -12.27 -11.49
N ARG A 10 -4.26 -11.36 -11.92
CA ARG A 10 -5.19 -10.64 -11.03
C ARG A 10 -6.14 -11.59 -10.31
N GLU A 11 -6.72 -12.54 -11.04
CA GLU A 11 -7.60 -13.57 -10.47
C GLU A 11 -6.89 -14.43 -9.43
N ALA A 12 -5.64 -14.83 -9.70
CA ALA A 12 -4.84 -15.60 -8.76
C ALA A 12 -4.57 -14.79 -7.48
N LEU A 13 -4.17 -13.52 -7.59
CA LEU A 13 -3.90 -12.67 -6.43
C LEU A 13 -5.15 -12.26 -5.66
N ALA A 14 -6.31 -12.12 -6.32
CA ALA A 14 -7.58 -11.84 -5.65
C ALA A 14 -7.98 -12.95 -4.63
N ARG A 15 -7.42 -14.15 -4.78
CA ARG A 15 -7.64 -15.29 -3.86
C ARG A 15 -6.62 -15.34 -2.71
N PHE A 16 -5.56 -14.54 -2.76
CA PHE A 16 -4.55 -14.49 -1.72
C PHE A 16 -4.96 -13.46 -0.65
N ALA A 17 -5.36 -13.95 0.52
CA ALA A 17 -5.77 -13.09 1.61
C ALA A 17 -4.59 -12.27 2.15
N ALA A 18 -4.80 -10.96 2.30
CA ALA A 18 -3.83 -10.03 2.86
C ALA A 18 -4.52 -9.11 3.87
N GLY A 19 -3.75 -8.64 4.86
CA GLY A 19 -4.20 -7.55 5.72
C GLY A 19 -4.36 -6.24 4.93
N VAL A 20 -5.19 -5.34 5.43
CA VAL A 20 -5.37 -4.01 4.84
C VAL A 20 -4.59 -2.99 5.66
N THR A 21 -3.81 -2.17 4.97
CA THR A 21 -3.06 -1.07 5.60
C THR A 21 -3.38 0.26 4.93
N VAL A 22 -3.22 1.35 5.67
CA VAL A 22 -3.14 2.69 5.09
C VAL A 22 -1.71 3.18 5.25
N VAL A 23 -1.05 3.47 4.13
CA VAL A 23 0.27 4.11 4.08
C VAL A 23 0.05 5.61 3.96
N SER A 24 0.70 6.40 4.80
CA SER A 24 0.64 7.85 4.73
C SER A 24 2.01 8.51 4.79
N ALA A 25 2.13 9.65 4.13
CA ALA A 25 3.33 10.47 4.16
C ALA A 25 2.96 11.95 4.04
N GLN A 26 3.87 12.79 4.53
CA GLN A 26 3.77 14.23 4.42
C GLN A 26 5.08 14.84 3.97
N HIS A 27 5.00 15.81 3.06
CA HIS A 27 6.15 16.61 2.62
C HIS A 27 5.68 17.97 2.11
N GLY A 28 6.33 19.06 2.52
CA GLY A 28 6.09 20.39 1.95
C GLY A 28 4.64 20.88 2.05
N GLY A 29 3.90 20.49 3.09
CA GLY A 29 2.49 20.81 3.27
C GLY A 29 1.51 19.92 2.49
N ALA A 30 1.99 19.00 1.67
CA ALA A 30 1.17 17.94 1.09
C ALA A 30 1.11 16.74 2.05
N GLU A 31 -0.12 16.28 2.32
CA GLU A 31 -0.39 15.06 3.07
C GLU A 31 -1.18 14.10 2.18
N ARG A 32 -0.73 12.85 2.11
CA ARG A 32 -1.37 11.81 1.29
C ARG A 32 -1.43 10.51 2.07
N GLY A 33 -2.53 9.80 1.88
CA GLY A 33 -2.71 8.42 2.31
C GLY A 33 -3.10 7.53 1.14
N MET A 34 -2.82 6.24 1.25
CA MET A 34 -3.21 5.24 0.27
C MET A 34 -3.50 3.91 0.97
N THR A 35 -4.61 3.27 0.64
CA THR A 35 -4.88 1.90 1.03
C THR A 35 -3.95 0.95 0.27
N ALA A 36 -3.26 0.08 0.99
CA ALA A 36 -2.33 -0.89 0.43
C ALA A 36 -2.48 -2.26 1.10
N THR A 37 -2.48 -3.31 0.28
CA THR A 37 -2.40 -4.71 0.72
C THR A 37 -1.04 -5.34 0.43
N ALA A 38 -0.22 -4.69 -0.41
CA ALA A 38 1.17 -5.08 -0.70
C ALA A 38 2.11 -4.62 0.42
N PHE A 39 1.91 -5.13 1.63
CA PHE A 39 2.72 -4.88 2.83
C PHE A 39 3.25 -6.20 3.36
N MET A 40 4.55 -6.27 3.66
CA MET A 40 5.17 -7.46 4.22
C MET A 40 6.33 -7.13 5.16
N SER A 41 6.53 -7.96 6.18
CA SER A 41 7.77 -7.97 6.95
C SER A 41 8.94 -8.37 6.04
N LEU A 42 10.04 -7.61 6.09
CA LEU A 42 11.23 -7.85 5.29
C LEU A 42 12.40 -8.37 6.14
N SER A 43 12.60 -7.81 7.34
CA SER A 43 13.62 -8.25 8.28
C SER A 43 13.20 -7.97 9.71
N LEU A 44 13.70 -8.80 10.64
CA LEU A 44 13.56 -8.57 12.07
C LEU A 44 14.73 -7.76 12.64
N GLU A 45 15.94 -7.98 12.10
CA GLU A 45 17.17 -7.32 12.55
C GLU A 45 17.97 -6.81 11.34
N PRO A 46 17.96 -5.49 11.06
CA PRO A 46 17.09 -4.48 11.69
C PRO A 46 15.61 -4.69 11.32
N PRO A 47 14.66 -4.14 12.09
CA PRO A 47 13.23 -4.22 11.76
C PRO A 47 12.94 -3.48 10.46
N LEU A 48 12.56 -4.21 9.41
CA LEU A 48 12.26 -3.67 8.08
C LEU A 48 10.95 -4.23 7.56
N VAL A 49 10.25 -3.40 6.79
CA VAL A 49 9.05 -3.76 6.04
C VAL A 49 9.23 -3.36 4.57
N ALA A 50 8.53 -4.05 3.68
CA ALA A 50 8.43 -3.67 2.27
C ALA A 50 7.01 -3.26 1.93
N LEU A 51 6.89 -2.26 1.06
CA LEU A 51 5.64 -1.75 0.51
C LEU A 51 5.70 -1.79 -1.02
N GLY A 52 4.68 -2.39 -1.65
CA GLY A 52 4.48 -2.29 -3.08
C GLY A 52 3.67 -1.03 -3.42
N ILE A 53 4.31 -0.04 -4.04
CA ILE A 53 3.66 1.22 -4.45
C ILE A 53 3.77 1.34 -5.98
N HIS A 54 2.65 1.62 -6.63
CA HIS A 54 2.65 1.91 -8.06
C HIS A 54 3.24 3.31 -8.30
N GLU A 55 4.16 3.46 -9.25
CA GLU A 55 4.85 4.75 -9.55
C GLU A 55 3.89 5.91 -9.86
N LYS A 56 2.69 5.60 -10.41
CA LYS A 56 1.65 6.59 -10.72
C LYS A 56 0.71 6.90 -9.54
N ALA A 57 0.93 6.30 -8.37
CA ALA A 57 0.12 6.59 -7.19
C ALA A 57 0.32 8.05 -6.78
N LYS A 58 -0.76 8.74 -6.39
CA LYS A 58 -0.69 10.14 -5.90
C LYS A 58 0.20 10.28 -4.66
N LEU A 59 0.37 9.20 -3.91
CA LEU A 59 1.24 9.11 -2.74
C LEU A 59 2.74 9.03 -3.13
N TRP A 60 3.08 8.46 -4.28
CA TRP A 60 4.47 8.23 -4.70
C TRP A 60 5.37 9.49 -4.63
N PRO A 61 5.02 10.63 -5.23
CA PRO A 61 5.89 11.82 -5.17
C PRO A 61 6.03 12.40 -3.76
N VAL A 62 5.05 12.18 -2.87
CA VAL A 62 5.14 12.62 -1.47
C VAL A 62 6.03 11.68 -0.66
N LEU A 63 5.92 10.37 -0.89
CA LEU A 63 6.78 9.36 -0.26
C LEU A 63 8.25 9.55 -0.65
N GLU A 64 8.53 9.79 -1.93
CA GLU A 64 9.90 9.98 -2.44
C GLU A 64 10.60 11.19 -1.81
N ALA A 65 9.85 12.26 -1.53
CA ALA A 65 10.39 13.48 -0.91
C ALA A 65 10.34 13.48 0.63
N ALA A 66 9.52 12.64 1.25
CA ALA A 66 9.36 12.60 2.70
C ALA A 66 10.56 11.95 3.39
N ARG A 67 10.89 12.41 4.60
CA ARG A 67 11.94 11.78 5.44
C ARG A 67 11.45 10.52 6.15
N ALA A 68 10.14 10.35 6.26
CA ALA A 68 9.49 9.24 6.94
C ALA A 68 8.07 9.05 6.40
N PHE A 69 7.52 7.87 6.62
CA PHE A 69 6.13 7.52 6.34
C PHE A 69 5.56 6.74 7.52
N SER A 70 4.23 6.59 7.54
CA SER A 70 3.51 5.79 8.53
C SER A 70 2.73 4.68 7.85
N VAL A 71 2.54 3.57 8.56
CA VAL A 71 1.68 2.46 8.14
C VAL A 71 0.71 2.15 9.27
N SER A 72 -0.58 2.26 8.99
CA SER A 72 -1.66 1.89 9.92
C SER A 72 -2.28 0.58 9.48
N LEU A 73 -2.20 -0.46 10.32
CA LEU A 73 -2.91 -1.71 10.08
C LEU A 73 -4.38 -1.52 10.45
N LEU A 74 -5.28 -1.76 9.50
CA LEU A 74 -6.72 -1.62 9.73
C LEU A 74 -7.26 -2.89 10.40
N ARG A 75 -8.18 -2.69 11.35
CA ARG A 75 -8.97 -3.77 11.95
C ARG A 75 -10.26 -4.01 11.15
N GLU A 76 -10.93 -5.11 11.47
CA GLU A 76 -12.30 -5.39 11.00
C GLU A 76 -13.26 -4.22 11.31
N GLY A 77 -14.17 -3.90 10.38
CA GLY A 77 -15.14 -2.83 10.52
C GLY A 77 -14.63 -1.43 10.09
N GLN A 78 -13.42 -1.34 9.53
CA GLN A 78 -12.84 -0.09 9.00
C GLN A 78 -12.90 0.00 7.46
N GLU A 79 -13.88 -0.64 6.83
CA GLU A 79 -14.04 -0.66 5.38
C GLU A 79 -14.22 0.76 4.82
N ALA A 80 -14.92 1.65 5.55
CA ALA A 80 -15.09 3.05 5.13
C ALA A 80 -13.76 3.82 5.08
N VAL A 81 -12.82 3.54 6.00
CA VAL A 81 -11.48 4.14 6.01
C VAL A 81 -10.67 3.59 4.84
N SER A 82 -10.70 2.27 4.64
CA SER A 82 -10.06 1.61 3.50
C SER A 82 -10.53 2.20 2.16
N GLN A 83 -11.84 2.35 1.98
CA GLN A 83 -12.43 2.91 0.77
C GLN A 83 -12.09 4.39 0.56
N HIS A 84 -11.98 5.18 1.63
CA HIS A 84 -11.60 6.59 1.53
C HIS A 84 -10.19 6.79 0.92
N PHE A 85 -9.27 5.87 1.20
CA PHE A 85 -7.87 5.95 0.75
C PHE A 85 -7.53 5.05 -0.45
N ALA A 86 -8.51 4.32 -1.02
CA ALA A 86 -8.31 3.42 -2.17
C ALA A 86 -8.21 4.15 -3.52
#